data_AF-A0A1A8C0L4-F1
#
_entry.id   AF-A0A1A8C0L4-F1
#
_cell.length_a   1.000
_cell.length_b   1.000
_cell.length_c   1.000
_cell.angle_alpha   90.00
_cell.angle_beta   90.00
_cell.angle_gamma   90.00
#
_symmetry.space_group_name_H-M   'P 1'
#
loop_
_entity.id
_entity.type
_entity.pdbx_description
1 polymer ?
#
loop_
_entity_poly.entity_id
_entity_poly.type
_entity_poly.pdbx_seq_one_letter_code
_entity_poly.pdbx_strand_id
1 'polypeptide(L)'
;YQQEAKQKELQRIEEALLTAARRASHTGDLLCGLESVVYKEPLNVPKGRKKHKKHKRTLKKLKRHEKQADKPQEEKKDTFVEKLATQVIKNVQVKISSIHLRYEDDLTDPQRPLSVGVTLSELSLQTTDENWKSCILNEAAKIIYKLGRLECLCAYWNVNSQMFYKNQWEDVVDLLKAGVCSKDQEVLQYQYIFKPIFASAKMCINPSAEAELKAPKANLQLEVQNIAIEMTKPQYLSMVDVLESVDLMVKNAPFRKF
;
A
#
# COMPACT_ATOMS: atom_id res chain seq x y z
N TYR A 1 -18.47 23.24 28.05
CA TYR A 1 -17.11 23.44 28.56
C TYR A 1 -16.13 22.34 28.11
N GLN A 2 -16.31 21.06 28.49
CA GLN A 2 -15.38 19.99 28.08
C GLN A 2 -15.35 19.71 26.55
N GLN A 3 -16.49 19.83 25.89
CA GLN A 3 -16.61 19.58 24.44
C GLN A 3 -15.95 20.70 23.61
N GLU A 4 -16.09 21.94 24.07
CA GLU A 4 -15.46 23.12 23.46
C GLU A 4 -13.94 23.14 23.66
N ALA A 5 -13.45 22.64 24.80
CA ALA A 5 -12.02 22.47 25.05
C ALA A 5 -11.41 21.43 24.11
N LYS A 6 -12.08 20.30 23.90
CA LYS A 6 -11.66 19.27 22.93
C LYS A 6 -11.64 19.80 21.49
N GLN A 7 -12.61 20.64 21.13
CA GLN A 7 -12.71 21.20 19.79
C GLN A 7 -11.59 22.22 19.51
N LYS A 8 -11.22 23.03 20.51
CA LYS A 8 -10.04 23.94 20.45
C LYS A 8 -8.72 23.18 20.39
N GLU A 9 -8.62 22.03 21.07
CA GLU A 9 -7.43 21.18 21.00
C GLU A 9 -7.28 20.52 19.63
N LEU A 10 -8.39 20.04 19.06
CA LEU A 10 -8.42 19.48 17.70
C LEU A 10 -8.01 20.50 16.65
N GLN A 11 -8.49 21.74 16.74
CA GLN A 11 -8.08 22.82 15.83
C GLN A 11 -6.58 23.12 15.93
N ARG A 12 -6.01 23.13 17.15
CA ARG A 12 -4.56 23.30 17.34
C ARG A 12 -3.75 22.17 16.73
N ILE A 13 -4.23 20.93 16.84
CA ILE A 13 -3.55 19.75 16.26
C ILE A 13 -3.62 19.81 14.73
N GLU A 14 -4.78 20.18 14.17
CA GLU A 14 -4.98 20.34 12.74
C GLU A 14 -4.08 21.44 12.15
N GLU A 15 -3.99 22.60 12.80
CA GLU A 15 -3.08 23.68 12.41
C GLU A 15 -1.61 23.27 12.50
N ALA A 16 -1.23 22.51 13.54
CA ALA A 16 0.14 22.00 13.69
C ALA A 16 0.50 21.00 12.59
N LEU A 17 -0.43 20.11 12.22
CA LEU A 17 -0.26 19.14 11.13
C LEU A 17 -0.20 19.82 9.76
N LEU A 18 -1.06 20.82 9.50
CA LEU A 18 -1.02 21.61 8.26
C LEU A 18 0.29 22.41 8.15
N THR A 19 0.77 22.96 9.26
CA THR A 19 2.05 23.69 9.30
C THR A 19 3.24 22.74 9.08
N ALA A 20 3.19 21.53 9.64
CA ALA A 20 4.20 20.50 9.41
C ALA A 20 4.18 20.01 7.96
N ALA A 21 3.01 19.82 7.35
CA ALA A 21 2.85 19.44 5.95
C ALA A 21 3.38 20.52 5.00
N ARG A 22 3.13 21.81 5.28
CA ARG A 22 3.71 22.94 4.51
C ARG A 22 5.23 22.99 4.62
N ARG A 23 5.81 22.66 5.80
CA ARG A 23 7.26 22.54 5.98
C ARG A 23 7.84 21.30 5.29
N ALA A 24 7.09 20.21 5.23
CA ALA A 24 7.47 18.98 4.52
C ALA A 24 7.55 19.16 3.00
N SER A 25 6.82 20.12 2.41
CA SER A 25 6.99 20.50 1.00
C SER A 25 8.39 21.02 0.65
N HIS A 26 9.19 21.42 1.66
CA HIS A 26 10.56 21.93 1.47
C HIS A 26 11.66 20.95 1.88
N THR A 27 11.32 19.79 2.46
CA THR A 27 12.30 18.79 2.91
C THR A 27 11.73 17.39 2.70
N GLY A 28 12.17 16.73 1.62
CA GLY A 28 11.69 15.41 1.18
C GLY A 28 12.07 14.22 2.06
N ASP A 29 12.46 14.44 3.32
CA ASP A 29 13.15 13.42 4.14
C ASP A 29 12.28 12.69 5.17
N LEU A 30 10.98 13.00 5.29
CA LEU A 30 10.12 12.38 6.32
C LEU A 30 9.33 11.14 5.86
N LEU A 31 9.24 10.86 4.55
CA LEU A 31 8.58 9.63 4.07
C LEU A 31 9.41 8.36 4.34
N CYS A 32 10.73 8.47 4.55
CA CYS A 32 11.61 7.35 4.87
C CYS A 32 11.59 6.90 6.34
N GLY A 33 10.93 7.64 7.24
CA GLY A 33 10.93 7.33 8.67
C GLY A 33 9.99 6.19 9.07
N LEU A 34 8.84 6.08 8.40
CA LEU A 34 7.77 5.16 8.79
C LEU A 34 8.00 3.72 8.33
N GLU A 35 8.76 3.51 7.25
CA GLU A 35 9.16 2.16 6.81
C GLU A 35 10.01 1.46 7.86
N SER A 36 10.94 2.18 8.50
CA SER A 36 11.87 1.61 9.50
C SER A 36 11.19 1.14 10.81
N VAL A 37 9.99 1.64 11.09
CA VAL A 37 9.19 1.30 12.28
C VAL A 37 8.30 0.07 12.00
N VAL A 38 7.87 -0.10 10.74
CA VAL A 38 6.97 -1.20 10.33
C VAL A 38 7.75 -2.41 9.78
N TYR A 39 8.89 -2.20 9.12
CA TYR A 39 9.77 -3.23 8.57
C TYR A 39 11.24 -2.93 8.89
N LYS A 40 11.85 -3.75 9.76
CA LYS A 40 13.32 -3.82 9.89
C LYS A 40 13.86 -4.87 8.94
N GLU A 41 14.14 -4.47 7.71
CA GLU A 41 14.93 -5.30 6.79
C GLU A 41 16.43 -5.08 7.03
N PRO A 42 17.26 -6.12 7.14
CA PRO A 42 18.70 -5.96 7.33
C PRO A 42 19.40 -5.51 6.04
N LEU A 43 20.04 -4.35 6.12
CA LEU A 43 20.84 -3.72 5.05
C LEU A 43 21.86 -4.69 4.43
N ASN A 44 21.79 -4.82 3.10
CA ASN A 44 22.83 -5.39 2.25
C ASN A 44 23.41 -4.29 1.34
N VAL A 45 24.73 -4.11 1.33
CA VAL A 45 25.48 -3.30 0.34
C VAL A 45 26.84 -3.99 0.05
N PRO A 46 27.57 -3.71 -1.04
CA PRO A 46 27.77 -4.65 -2.14
C PRO A 46 29.22 -5.15 -2.36
N LYS A 47 29.31 -6.19 -3.22
CA LYS A 47 30.42 -6.85 -3.95
C LYS A 47 31.89 -6.49 -3.64
N GLY A 48 32.70 -7.54 -3.36
CA GLY A 48 34.15 -7.55 -3.55
C GLY A 48 34.84 -8.84 -3.07
N ARG A 49 35.24 -9.72 -4.00
CA ARG A 49 35.95 -10.99 -3.73
C ARG A 49 37.37 -10.74 -3.21
N LYS A 50 37.73 -11.18 -1.98
CA LYS A 50 39.06 -11.76 -1.62
C LYS A 50 38.94 -12.74 -0.42
N LYS A 51 39.65 -13.87 -0.54
CA LYS A 51 39.56 -15.12 0.23
C LYS A 51 40.30 -15.13 1.59
N HIS A 52 39.79 -15.98 2.50
CA HIS A 52 40.43 -16.70 3.62
C HIS A 52 41.23 -15.95 4.72
N LYS A 53 40.59 -15.69 5.87
CA LYS A 53 41.13 -15.80 7.27
C LYS A 53 40.14 -15.27 8.33
N LYS A 54 38.98 -15.91 8.56
CA LYS A 54 38.05 -15.47 9.64
C LYS A 54 37.38 -16.58 10.48
N HIS A 55 37.79 -17.84 10.37
CA HIS A 55 37.08 -18.92 11.07
C HIS A 55 37.41 -19.12 12.55
N LYS A 56 38.34 -18.34 13.14
CA LYS A 56 38.76 -18.50 14.56
C LYS A 56 38.22 -17.44 15.52
N ARG A 57 37.50 -16.40 15.04
CA ARG A 57 36.95 -15.32 15.90
C ARG A 57 35.47 -15.51 16.27
N THR A 58 34.73 -16.36 15.57
CA THR A 58 33.29 -16.58 15.80
C THR A 58 33.01 -17.41 17.05
N LEU A 59 33.89 -18.36 17.40
CA LEU A 59 33.68 -19.27 18.54
C LEU A 59 33.90 -18.62 19.92
N LYS A 60 34.62 -17.49 20.00
CA LYS A 60 34.79 -16.72 21.26
C LYS A 60 33.63 -15.76 21.54
N LYS A 61 32.78 -15.44 20.55
CA LYS A 61 31.59 -14.59 20.75
C LYS A 61 30.38 -15.37 21.24
N LEU A 62 30.29 -16.67 20.96
CA LEU A 62 29.20 -17.53 21.44
C LEU A 62 29.25 -17.78 22.95
N LYS A 63 30.45 -17.87 23.56
CA LYS A 63 30.59 -18.10 25.02
C LYS A 63 30.29 -16.88 25.90
N ARG A 64 30.07 -15.69 25.33
CA ARG A 64 29.66 -14.49 26.10
C ARG A 64 28.14 -14.35 26.21
N HIS A 65 27.37 -15.06 25.39
CA HIS A 65 25.91 -14.99 25.40
C HIS A 65 25.24 -15.85 26.48
N GLU A 66 25.93 -16.87 27.03
CA GLU A 66 25.35 -17.71 28.09
C GLU A 66 25.41 -17.06 29.49
N LYS A 67 26.23 -16.03 29.70
CA LYS A 67 26.39 -15.36 31.01
C LYS A 67 25.58 -14.06 31.16
N GLN A 68 24.65 -13.79 30.25
CA GLN A 68 23.78 -12.60 30.29
C GLN A 68 22.29 -12.96 30.38
N ALA A 69 21.96 -14.17 30.82
CA ALA A 69 20.58 -14.64 31.00
C ALA A 69 19.92 -14.22 32.32
N ASP A 70 20.61 -13.46 33.19
CA ASP A 70 20.16 -13.20 34.57
C ASP A 70 20.11 -11.70 34.94
N LYS A 71 19.71 -10.86 33.98
CA LYS A 71 19.23 -9.51 34.29
C LYS A 71 17.74 -9.46 33.94
N PRO A 72 16.87 -8.98 34.85
CA PRO A 72 15.47 -8.74 34.50
C PRO A 72 15.46 -7.84 33.26
N GLN A 73 14.75 -8.29 32.22
CA GLN A 73 14.48 -7.49 31.03
C GLN A 73 13.79 -6.21 31.51
N GLU A 74 14.54 -5.11 31.59
CA GLU A 74 13.94 -3.78 31.66
C GLU A 74 13.00 -3.68 30.46
N GLU A 75 11.72 -3.48 30.72
CA GLU A 75 10.74 -3.09 29.71
C GLU A 75 11.37 -1.97 28.88
N LYS A 76 11.73 -2.26 27.63
CA LYS A 76 12.18 -1.22 26.71
C LYS A 76 11.01 -0.27 26.58
N LYS A 77 11.08 0.86 27.30
CA LYS A 77 10.07 1.91 27.23
C LYS A 77 10.06 2.41 25.80
N ASP A 78 8.92 2.29 25.14
CA ASP A 78 8.71 2.86 23.82
C ASP A 78 9.09 4.34 23.84
N THR A 79 9.90 4.71 22.86
CA THR A 79 10.35 6.09 22.64
C THR A 79 9.12 6.96 22.36
N PHE A 80 9.18 8.25 22.70
CA PHE A 80 8.08 9.19 22.42
C PHE A 80 7.58 9.13 20.97
N VAL A 81 8.50 8.95 20.01
CA VAL A 81 8.18 8.80 18.58
C VAL A 81 7.39 7.51 18.31
N GLU A 82 7.74 6.40 18.94
CA GLU A 82 7.05 5.11 18.79
C GLU A 82 5.63 5.18 19.36
N LYS A 83 5.45 5.87 20.50
CA LYS A 83 4.12 6.11 21.08
C LYS A 83 3.25 6.99 20.18
N LEU A 84 3.84 8.06 19.64
CA LEU A 84 3.14 8.94 18.71
C LEU A 84 2.73 8.19 17.44
N ALA A 85 3.66 7.44 16.83
CA ALA A 85 3.38 6.63 15.65
C ALA A 85 2.29 5.58 15.92
N THR A 86 2.35 4.90 17.07
CA THR A 86 1.33 3.96 17.51
C THR A 86 -0.03 4.62 17.66
N GLN A 87 -0.09 5.82 18.23
CA GLN A 87 -1.33 6.57 18.42
C GLN A 87 -1.95 7.03 17.10
N VAL A 88 -1.11 7.44 16.15
CA VAL A 88 -1.51 7.75 14.77
C VAL A 88 -2.06 6.49 14.11
N ILE A 89 -1.32 5.38 14.12
CA ILE A 89 -1.76 4.12 13.51
C ILE A 89 -3.07 3.63 14.13
N LYS A 90 -3.25 3.77 15.46
CA LYS A 90 -4.49 3.39 16.17
C LYS A 90 -5.71 4.07 15.57
N ASN A 91 -5.64 5.35 15.25
CA ASN A 91 -6.82 6.16 14.94
C ASN A 91 -6.89 6.69 13.50
N VAL A 92 -5.84 6.50 12.69
CA VAL A 92 -5.87 6.87 11.28
C VAL A 92 -6.96 6.10 10.53
N GLN A 93 -7.79 6.86 9.83
CA GLN A 93 -8.76 6.36 8.87
C GLN A 93 -8.39 6.91 7.50
N VAL A 94 -8.42 6.04 6.49
CA VAL A 94 -8.07 6.40 5.11
C VAL A 94 -9.23 6.00 4.22
N LYS A 95 -9.60 6.87 3.28
CA LYS A 95 -10.54 6.56 2.21
C LYS A 95 -10.01 7.18 0.93
N ILE A 96 -9.73 6.33 -0.05
CA ILE A 96 -9.28 6.70 -1.39
C ILE A 96 -10.36 6.19 -2.34
N SER A 97 -10.85 7.06 -3.22
CA SER A 97 -11.91 6.71 -4.17
C SER A 97 -11.53 7.13 -5.57
N SER A 98 -12.22 6.57 -6.56
CA SER A 98 -12.12 6.95 -7.97
C SER A 98 -10.70 6.84 -8.53
N ILE A 99 -10.04 5.72 -8.25
CA ILE A 99 -8.72 5.43 -8.83
C ILE A 99 -8.92 4.85 -10.22
N HIS A 100 -8.23 5.40 -11.20
CA HIS A 100 -8.15 4.85 -12.55
C HIS A 100 -6.72 5.02 -13.07
N LEU A 101 -6.02 3.91 -13.20
CA LEU A 101 -4.73 3.85 -13.86
C LEU A 101 -4.93 3.27 -15.25
N ARG A 102 -4.46 3.97 -16.28
CA ARG A 102 -4.62 3.57 -17.67
C ARG A 102 -3.31 3.76 -18.41
N TYR A 103 -2.82 2.67 -18.99
CA TYR A 103 -1.73 2.63 -19.95
C TYR A 103 -2.32 2.56 -21.35
N GLU A 104 -1.75 3.33 -22.27
CA GLU A 104 -2.16 3.39 -23.67
C GLU A 104 -0.93 3.16 -24.56
N ASP A 105 -1.09 2.33 -25.59
CA ASP A 105 -0.04 2.03 -26.55
C ASP A 105 -0.62 1.89 -27.96
N ASP A 106 -0.25 2.82 -28.83
CA ASP A 106 -0.48 2.77 -30.27
C ASP A 106 0.84 2.78 -31.07
N LEU A 107 1.96 2.51 -30.40
CA LEU A 107 3.30 2.48 -30.98
C LEU A 107 3.76 1.06 -31.29
N THR A 108 3.51 0.10 -30.39
CA THR A 108 3.93 -1.30 -30.57
C THR A 108 3.25 -1.95 -31.77
N ASP A 109 1.94 -1.76 -31.91
CA ASP A 109 1.18 -2.13 -33.10
C ASP A 109 0.20 -1.00 -33.49
N PRO A 110 0.59 -0.13 -34.44
CA PRO A 110 -0.27 0.97 -34.88
C PRO A 110 -1.60 0.53 -35.51
N GLN A 111 -1.72 -0.72 -35.97
CA GLN A 111 -2.98 -1.25 -36.52
C GLN A 111 -3.90 -1.78 -35.44
N ARG A 112 -3.37 -2.12 -34.26
CA ARG A 112 -4.12 -2.64 -33.11
C ARG A 112 -3.71 -1.91 -31.83
N PRO A 113 -4.06 -0.61 -31.71
CA PRO A 113 -3.78 0.14 -30.50
C PRO A 113 -4.50 -0.50 -29.31
N LEU A 114 -3.85 -0.45 -28.14
CA LEU A 114 -4.35 -1.11 -26.93
C LEU A 114 -4.40 -0.15 -25.74
N SER A 115 -5.28 -0.47 -24.80
CA SER A 115 -5.23 0.14 -23.48
C SER A 115 -5.39 -0.91 -22.39
N VAL A 116 -4.59 -0.75 -21.35
CA VAL A 116 -4.60 -1.60 -20.17
C VAL A 116 -4.87 -0.72 -18.97
N GLY A 117 -5.77 -1.12 -18.10
CA GLY A 117 -6.05 -0.30 -16.94
C GLY A 117 -6.56 -1.06 -15.74
N VAL A 118 -6.42 -0.41 -14.60
CA VAL A 118 -6.92 -0.84 -13.30
C VAL A 118 -7.79 0.28 -12.75
N THR A 119 -9.00 -0.07 -12.33
CA THR A 119 -9.93 0.87 -11.71
C THR A 119 -10.35 0.38 -10.33
N LEU A 120 -10.56 1.32 -9.42
CA LEU A 120 -11.05 1.06 -8.08
C LEU A 120 -12.01 2.16 -7.65
N SER A 121 -13.23 1.77 -7.29
CA SER A 121 -14.24 2.72 -6.81
C SER A 121 -13.87 3.25 -5.44
N GLU A 122 -13.54 2.36 -4.50
CA GLU A 122 -13.17 2.74 -3.13
C GLU A 122 -12.19 1.75 -2.50
N LEU A 123 -11.17 2.29 -1.84
CA LEU A 123 -10.38 1.62 -0.82
C LEU A 123 -10.50 2.42 0.47
N SER A 124 -11.04 1.80 1.52
CA SER A 124 -11.11 2.44 2.84
C SER A 124 -10.60 1.55 3.94
N LEU A 125 -10.01 2.17 4.97
CA LEU A 125 -9.50 1.54 6.17
C LEU A 125 -9.95 2.38 7.36
N GLN A 126 -10.76 1.80 8.23
CA GLN A 126 -11.35 2.48 9.39
C GLN A 126 -10.97 1.79 10.69
N THR A 127 -10.77 2.56 11.76
CA THR A 127 -10.66 2.01 13.12
C THR A 127 -12.04 1.61 13.62
N THR A 128 -12.11 0.42 14.23
CA THR A 128 -13.35 -0.11 14.81
C THR A 128 -13.15 -0.57 16.25
N ASP A 129 -14.26 -0.87 16.91
CA ASP A 129 -14.27 -1.65 18.15
C ASP A 129 -14.26 -3.17 17.86
N GLU A 130 -14.35 -3.95 18.92
CA GLU A 130 -14.41 -5.41 18.93
C GLU A 130 -15.64 -5.95 18.16
N ASN A 131 -16.69 -5.14 18.04
CA ASN A 131 -17.94 -5.46 17.34
C ASN A 131 -17.92 -4.95 15.89
N TRP A 132 -16.77 -4.51 15.37
CA TRP A 132 -16.59 -3.98 14.01
C TRP A 132 -17.40 -2.71 13.72
N LYS A 133 -17.75 -1.94 14.76
CA LYS A 133 -18.38 -0.63 14.62
C LYS A 133 -17.32 0.47 14.63
N SER A 134 -17.43 1.43 13.71
CA SER A 134 -16.48 2.54 13.62
C SER A 134 -16.42 3.32 14.93
N CYS A 135 -15.20 3.52 15.44
CA CYS A 135 -14.97 4.25 16.68
C CYS A 135 -13.59 4.91 16.70
N ILE A 136 -13.39 5.85 17.62
CA ILE A 136 -12.07 6.37 17.96
C ILE A 136 -11.58 5.54 19.15
N LEU A 137 -10.41 4.93 18.99
CA LEU A 137 -9.84 4.04 19.97
C LEU A 137 -9.19 4.85 21.10
N ASN A 138 -9.56 4.55 22.34
CA ASN A 138 -8.95 5.15 23.54
C ASN A 138 -7.50 4.66 23.72
N GLU A 139 -6.67 5.49 24.38
CA GLU A 139 -5.25 5.18 24.64
C GLU A 139 -5.04 3.84 25.34
N ALA A 140 -5.93 3.49 26.27
CA ALA A 140 -5.88 2.26 27.06
C ALA A 140 -6.20 0.99 26.27
N ALA A 141 -6.68 1.10 25.02
CA ALA A 141 -6.96 -0.07 24.20
C ALA A 141 -5.68 -0.81 23.85
N LYS A 142 -5.64 -2.09 24.26
CA LYS A 142 -4.51 -3.00 24.00
C LYS A 142 -4.55 -3.62 22.61
N ILE A 143 -5.74 -3.83 22.06
CA ILE A 143 -5.94 -4.41 20.72
C ILE A 143 -6.49 -3.32 19.80
N ILE A 144 -6.00 -3.29 18.57
CA ILE A 144 -6.41 -2.36 17.53
C ILE A 144 -7.23 -3.15 16.50
N TYR A 145 -8.46 -2.73 16.26
CA TYR A 145 -9.29 -3.30 15.21
C TYR A 145 -9.37 -2.35 14.03
N LYS A 146 -9.14 -2.88 12.83
CA LYS A 146 -9.22 -2.14 11.58
C LYS A 146 -10.14 -2.89 10.62
N LEU A 147 -11.08 -2.17 10.03
CA LEU A 147 -11.96 -2.66 8.98
C LEU A 147 -11.54 -2.03 7.65
N GLY A 148 -11.02 -2.86 6.77
CA GLY A 148 -10.73 -2.54 5.38
C GLY A 148 -11.93 -2.85 4.48
N ARG A 149 -12.18 -2.00 3.49
CA ARG A 149 -13.15 -2.24 2.42
C ARG A 149 -12.50 -1.94 1.08
N LEU A 150 -12.76 -2.82 0.13
CA LEU A 150 -12.36 -2.71 -1.27
C LEU A 150 -13.62 -2.82 -2.11
N GLU A 151 -13.96 -1.76 -2.84
CA GLU A 151 -15.13 -1.73 -3.70
C GLU A 151 -14.75 -1.61 -5.17
N CYS A 152 -15.26 -2.55 -5.97
CA CYS A 152 -15.18 -2.54 -7.42
C CYS A 152 -13.74 -2.42 -7.95
N LEU A 153 -12.84 -3.27 -7.46
CA LEU A 153 -11.52 -3.43 -8.06
C LEU A 153 -11.66 -4.24 -9.35
N CYS A 154 -11.29 -3.67 -10.48
CA CYS A 154 -11.25 -4.39 -11.75
C CYS A 154 -10.04 -3.99 -12.58
N ALA A 155 -9.70 -4.86 -13.53
CA ALA A 155 -8.67 -4.60 -14.51
C ALA A 155 -9.14 -5.04 -15.89
N TYR A 156 -8.78 -4.26 -16.89
CA TYR A 156 -9.23 -4.44 -18.27
C TYR A 156 -8.05 -4.40 -19.24
N TRP A 157 -8.26 -5.02 -20.39
CA TRP A 157 -7.33 -5.03 -21.51
C TRP A 157 -8.12 -4.86 -22.79
N ASN A 158 -8.18 -3.63 -23.30
CA ASN A 158 -8.91 -3.32 -24.51
C ASN A 158 -8.00 -3.47 -25.72
N VAL A 159 -8.33 -4.40 -26.59
CA VAL A 159 -7.74 -4.50 -27.93
C VAL A 159 -8.52 -3.58 -28.87
N ASN A 160 -7.82 -2.89 -29.78
CA ASN A 160 -8.38 -1.88 -30.69
C ASN A 160 -9.00 -0.71 -29.90
N SER A 161 -8.30 -0.25 -28.88
CA SER A 161 -8.75 0.82 -28.00
C SER A 161 -8.66 2.18 -28.69
N GLN A 162 -9.58 3.08 -28.36
CA GLN A 162 -9.36 4.51 -28.55
C GLN A 162 -8.26 5.00 -27.58
N MET A 163 -7.43 5.95 -28.04
CA MET A 163 -6.41 6.61 -27.24
C MET A 163 -6.97 7.90 -26.64
N PHE A 164 -7.05 7.97 -25.31
CA PHE A 164 -7.53 9.16 -24.61
C PHE A 164 -6.51 10.30 -24.72
N TYR A 165 -5.20 10.00 -24.72
CA TYR A 165 -4.17 11.04 -24.75
C TYR A 165 -4.23 11.97 -25.98
N LYS A 166 -4.98 11.59 -27.03
CA LYS A 166 -5.21 12.39 -28.24
C LYS A 166 -6.28 13.48 -28.06
N ASN A 167 -7.08 13.42 -26.99
CA ASN A 167 -8.13 14.40 -26.67
C ASN A 167 -7.56 15.58 -25.86
N GLN A 168 -8.39 16.59 -25.60
CA GLN A 168 -8.05 17.66 -24.66
C GLN A 168 -7.98 17.13 -23.23
N TRP A 169 -7.18 17.78 -22.38
CA TRP A 169 -6.94 17.34 -21.00
C TRP A 169 -8.24 17.17 -20.20
N GLU A 170 -9.17 18.11 -20.36
CA GLU A 170 -10.46 18.12 -19.69
C GLU A 170 -11.28 16.87 -20.06
N ASP A 171 -11.34 16.56 -21.36
CA ASP A 171 -12.02 15.37 -21.88
C ASP A 171 -11.37 14.08 -21.36
N VAL A 172 -10.03 14.03 -21.28
CA VAL A 172 -9.30 12.87 -20.75
C VAL A 172 -9.67 12.62 -19.29
N VAL A 173 -9.70 13.67 -18.47
CA VAL A 173 -10.05 13.56 -17.05
C VAL A 173 -11.49 13.05 -16.91
N ASP A 174 -12.42 13.56 -17.70
CA ASP A 174 -13.82 13.15 -17.63
C ASP A 174 -14.04 11.72 -18.15
N LEU A 175 -13.34 11.31 -19.21
CA LEU A 175 -13.32 9.92 -19.68
C LEU A 175 -12.75 8.97 -18.62
N LEU A 176 -11.66 9.35 -17.94
CA LEU A 176 -11.09 8.55 -16.87
C LEU A 176 -12.03 8.43 -15.68
N LYS A 177 -12.72 9.51 -15.28
CA LYS A 177 -13.73 9.48 -14.21
C LYS A 177 -14.92 8.60 -14.57
N ALA A 178 -15.45 8.75 -15.78
CA ALA A 178 -16.57 7.96 -16.29
C ALA A 178 -16.22 6.47 -16.42
N GLY A 179 -14.93 6.17 -16.62
CA GLY A 179 -14.40 4.82 -16.67
C GLY A 179 -14.33 4.10 -15.31
N VAL A 180 -14.52 4.77 -14.17
CA VAL A 180 -14.51 4.07 -12.88
C VAL A 180 -15.86 3.38 -12.68
N CYS A 181 -15.84 2.05 -12.68
CA CYS A 181 -17.01 1.23 -12.43
C CYS A 181 -17.54 1.40 -11.00
N SER A 182 -18.85 1.33 -10.82
CA SER A 182 -19.52 1.34 -9.51
C SER A 182 -20.41 0.10 -9.37
N LYS A 183 -20.94 -0.16 -8.17
CA LYS A 183 -21.81 -1.33 -7.90
C LYS A 183 -23.04 -1.39 -8.81
N ASP A 184 -23.53 -0.23 -9.24
CA ASP A 184 -24.81 -0.11 -9.95
C ASP A 184 -24.63 0.14 -11.45
N GLN A 185 -23.40 0.33 -11.92
CA GLN A 185 -23.10 0.66 -13.30
C GLN A 185 -21.81 -0.01 -13.76
N GLU A 186 -21.94 -1.13 -14.48
CA GLU A 186 -20.84 -1.71 -15.24
C GLU A 186 -20.54 -0.84 -16.47
N VAL A 187 -19.26 -0.51 -16.67
CA VAL A 187 -18.84 0.23 -17.86
C VAL A 187 -18.83 -0.74 -19.03
N LEU A 188 -19.91 -0.72 -19.82
CA LEU A 188 -20.15 -1.63 -20.96
C LEU A 188 -19.04 -1.66 -22.03
N GLN A 189 -18.07 -0.74 -21.98
CA GLN A 189 -17.04 -0.59 -23.01
C GLN A 189 -15.70 -1.28 -22.67
N TYR A 190 -15.51 -1.80 -21.46
CA TYR A 190 -14.25 -2.45 -21.10
C TYR A 190 -14.24 -3.95 -21.35
N GLN A 191 -13.16 -4.41 -21.96
CA GLN A 191 -12.83 -5.82 -22.10
C GLN A 191 -12.11 -6.26 -20.82
N TYR A 192 -12.88 -6.63 -19.79
CA TYR A 192 -12.34 -7.01 -18.49
C TYR A 192 -11.47 -8.26 -18.54
N ILE A 193 -10.33 -8.21 -17.85
CA ILE A 193 -9.58 -9.42 -17.45
C ILE A 193 -10.02 -9.86 -16.06
N PHE A 194 -10.14 -8.90 -15.14
CA PHE A 194 -10.70 -9.09 -13.82
C PHE A 194 -12.01 -8.32 -13.74
N LYS A 195 -13.13 -9.05 -13.62
CA LYS A 195 -14.43 -8.43 -13.36
C LYS A 195 -14.42 -7.72 -11.99
N PRO A 196 -15.33 -6.75 -11.75
CA PRO A 196 -15.42 -6.04 -10.47
C PRO A 196 -15.38 -6.94 -9.24
N ILE A 197 -14.32 -6.82 -8.45
CA ILE A 197 -14.12 -7.53 -7.18
C ILE A 197 -14.48 -6.62 -6.02
N PHE A 198 -15.23 -7.17 -5.07
CA PHE A 198 -15.55 -6.55 -3.80
C PHE A 198 -14.96 -7.37 -2.67
N ALA A 199 -14.33 -6.72 -1.70
CA ALA A 199 -13.77 -7.41 -0.54
C ALA A 199 -13.91 -6.58 0.74
N SER A 200 -13.95 -7.28 1.87
CA SER A 200 -13.82 -6.68 3.19
C SER A 200 -12.72 -7.39 3.98
N ALA A 201 -11.98 -6.63 4.76
CA ALA A 201 -10.84 -7.11 5.53
C ALA A 201 -11.02 -6.72 7.01
N LYS A 202 -11.08 -7.71 7.89
CA LYS A 202 -11.15 -7.53 9.34
C LYS A 202 -9.77 -7.82 9.91
N MET A 203 -9.09 -6.79 10.39
CA MET A 203 -7.73 -6.88 10.92
C MET A 203 -7.71 -6.59 12.41
N CYS A 204 -7.06 -7.47 13.17
CA CYS A 204 -6.78 -7.30 14.59
C CYS A 204 -5.28 -7.20 14.79
N ILE A 205 -4.80 -6.14 15.44
CA ILE A 205 -3.38 -5.94 15.74
C ILE A 205 -3.21 -5.95 17.26
N ASN A 206 -2.30 -6.77 17.75
CA ASN A 206 -1.88 -6.82 19.14
C ASN A 206 -0.43 -6.32 19.27
N PRO A 207 -0.22 -5.03 19.61
CA PRO A 207 1.10 -4.47 19.84
C PRO A 207 1.88 -5.16 20.97
N SER A 208 1.18 -5.75 21.95
CA SER A 208 1.79 -6.41 23.12
C SER A 208 2.15 -7.89 22.89
N ALA A 209 1.93 -8.42 21.68
CA ALA A 209 2.16 -9.83 21.37
C ALA A 209 3.61 -10.29 21.59
N GLU A 210 4.59 -9.40 21.40
CA GLU A 210 6.01 -9.72 21.61
C GLU A 210 6.37 -9.91 23.10
N ALA A 211 5.64 -9.25 24.01
CA ALA A 211 5.84 -9.37 25.44
C ALA A 211 5.09 -10.59 26.03
N GLU A 212 3.89 -10.87 25.54
CA GLU A 212 3.02 -11.89 26.11
C GLU A 212 3.17 -13.27 25.45
N LEU A 213 3.61 -13.35 24.19
CA LEU A 213 3.82 -14.57 23.38
C LEU A 213 2.63 -15.56 23.33
N LYS A 214 1.43 -15.14 23.74
CA LYS A 214 0.20 -15.95 23.80
C LYS A 214 -0.69 -15.82 22.56
N ALA A 215 -0.52 -14.77 21.78
CA ALA A 215 -1.38 -14.42 20.65
C ALA A 215 -0.56 -13.87 19.48
N PRO A 216 -1.03 -14.00 18.22
CA PRO A 216 -0.33 -13.43 17.07
C PRO A 216 -0.35 -11.90 17.12
N LYS A 217 0.73 -11.28 16.61
CA LYS A 217 0.87 -9.82 16.52
C LYS A 217 -0.18 -9.18 15.61
N ALA A 218 -0.56 -9.87 14.54
CA ALA A 218 -1.62 -9.44 13.65
C ALA A 218 -2.43 -10.67 13.20
N ASN A 219 -3.74 -10.48 13.09
CA ASN A 219 -4.66 -11.43 12.49
C ASN A 219 -5.46 -10.70 11.41
N LEU A 220 -5.63 -11.32 10.25
CA LEU A 220 -6.33 -10.76 9.10
C LEU A 220 -7.34 -11.77 8.58
N GLN A 221 -8.62 -11.38 8.61
CA GLN A 221 -9.71 -12.13 7.99
C GLN A 221 -10.15 -11.38 6.74
N LEU A 222 -10.05 -12.03 5.59
CA LEU A 222 -10.42 -11.46 4.30
C LEU A 222 -11.66 -12.17 3.77
N GLU A 223 -12.69 -11.39 3.46
CA GLU A 223 -13.91 -11.84 2.79
C GLU A 223 -13.92 -11.23 1.39
N VAL A 224 -13.79 -12.06 0.37
CA VAL A 224 -13.79 -11.63 -1.04
C VAL A 224 -15.04 -12.18 -1.69
N GLN A 225 -15.78 -11.34 -2.40
CA GLN A 225 -16.90 -11.75 -3.24
C GLN A 225 -16.38 -12.47 -4.51
N ASN A 226 -17.29 -12.88 -5.39
CA ASN A 226 -16.95 -13.65 -6.60
C ASN A 226 -15.76 -13.05 -7.35
N ILE A 227 -14.76 -13.89 -7.63
CA ILE A 227 -13.61 -13.55 -8.45
C ILE A 227 -13.83 -14.21 -9.82
N ALA A 228 -13.96 -13.40 -10.86
CA ALA A 228 -14.04 -13.89 -12.23
C ALA A 228 -12.88 -13.32 -13.05
N ILE A 229 -12.12 -14.24 -13.64
CA ILE A 229 -10.97 -13.94 -14.48
C ILE A 229 -11.26 -14.50 -15.87
N GLU A 230 -11.28 -13.63 -16.86
CA GLU A 230 -11.60 -13.99 -18.24
C GLU A 230 -10.52 -13.39 -19.16
N MET A 231 -10.07 -14.13 -20.15
CA MET A 231 -9.13 -13.62 -21.15
C MET A 231 -9.49 -14.18 -22.51
N THR A 232 -9.72 -13.28 -23.45
CA THR A 232 -10.01 -13.63 -24.84
C THR A 232 -8.72 -13.87 -25.62
N LYS A 233 -8.81 -14.58 -26.74
CA LYS A 233 -7.66 -14.84 -27.61
C LYS A 233 -6.97 -13.55 -28.11
N PRO A 234 -7.69 -12.50 -28.57
CA PRO A 234 -7.05 -11.24 -28.97
C PRO A 234 -6.30 -10.56 -27.83
N GLN A 235 -6.85 -10.57 -26.61
CA GLN A 235 -6.18 -10.01 -25.43
C GLN A 235 -4.91 -10.78 -25.09
N TYR A 236 -4.96 -12.11 -25.12
CA TYR A 236 -3.78 -12.93 -24.87
C TYR A 236 -2.64 -12.66 -25.85
N LEU A 237 -2.95 -12.60 -27.16
CA LEU A 237 -1.95 -12.30 -28.19
C LEU A 237 -1.36 -10.90 -27.99
N SER A 238 -2.21 -9.89 -27.79
CA SER A 238 -1.78 -8.52 -27.51
C SER A 238 -0.91 -8.42 -26.25
N MET A 239 -1.21 -9.20 -25.21
CA MET A 239 -0.38 -9.26 -24.00
C MET A 239 1.01 -9.83 -24.28
N VAL A 240 1.13 -10.86 -25.11
CA VAL A 240 2.43 -11.41 -25.52
C VAL A 240 3.24 -10.36 -26.29
N ASP A 241 2.61 -9.64 -27.23
CA ASP A 241 3.27 -8.58 -28.02
C ASP A 241 3.81 -7.46 -27.12
N VAL A 242 3.03 -7.03 -26.12
CA VAL A 242 3.47 -6.02 -25.14
C VAL A 242 4.64 -6.53 -24.30
N LEU A 243 4.59 -7.78 -23.83
CA LEU A 243 5.68 -8.37 -23.04
C LEU A 243 6.98 -8.45 -23.85
N GLU A 244 6.91 -8.80 -25.14
CA GLU A 244 8.06 -8.80 -26.04
C GLU A 244 8.61 -7.38 -26.24
N SER A 245 7.74 -6.39 -26.44
CA SER A 245 8.12 -4.97 -26.54
C SER A 245 8.85 -4.47 -25.28
N VAL A 246 8.35 -4.84 -24.09
CA VAL A 246 8.97 -4.50 -22.80
C VAL A 246 10.34 -5.17 -22.65
N ASP A 247 10.46 -6.47 -22.98
CA ASP A 247 11.75 -7.17 -22.94
C ASP A 247 12.77 -6.54 -23.89
N LEU A 248 12.35 -6.16 -25.10
CA LEU A 248 13.20 -5.44 -26.04
C LEU A 248 13.61 -4.06 -25.50
N MET A 249 12.70 -3.32 -24.86
CA MET A 249 13.00 -2.03 -24.24
C MET A 249 14.07 -2.16 -23.15
N VAL A 250 13.95 -3.19 -22.30
CA VAL A 250 14.93 -3.47 -21.23
C VAL A 250 16.29 -3.83 -21.82
N LYS A 251 16.34 -4.68 -22.84
CA LYS A 251 17.58 -5.04 -23.55
C LYS A 251 18.21 -3.84 -24.25
N ASN A 252 17.41 -2.91 -24.76
CA ASN A 252 17.86 -1.70 -25.44
C ASN A 252 18.26 -0.56 -24.49
N ALA A 253 17.96 -0.66 -23.19
CA ALA A 253 18.26 0.38 -22.21
C ALA A 253 19.75 0.81 -22.19
N PRO A 254 20.74 -0.10 -22.28
CA PRO A 254 22.17 0.27 -22.31
C PRO A 254 22.60 1.00 -23.60
N PHE A 255 21.79 0.93 -24.66
CA PHE A 255 22.12 1.48 -25.98
C PHE A 255 21.39 2.80 -26.28
N ARG A 256 20.64 3.36 -25.32
CA ARG A 256 20.01 4.67 -25.48
C ARG A 256 21.10 5.75 -25.58
N LYS A 257 21.12 6.47 -26.71
CA LYS A 257 21.97 7.66 -26.88
C LYS A 257 21.37 8.81 -26.07
N PHE A 258 22.20 9.48 -25.29
CA PHE A 258 21.88 10.70 -24.53
C PHE A 258 22.11 11.94 -25.38
#